data_AF-A0A7K2EGW9-F1
#
_entry.id   AF-A0A7K2EGW9-F1
#
_cell.length_a   1.000
_cell.length_b   1.000
_cell.length_c   1.000
_cell.angle_alpha   90.00
_cell.angle_beta   90.00
_cell.angle_gamma   90.00
#
_symmetry.space_group_name_H-M   'P 1'
#
loop_
_entity.id
_entity.type
_entity.pdbx_description
1 polymer ?
#
loop_
_entity_poly.entity_id
_entity_poly.type
_entity_poly.pdbx_seq_one_letter_code
_entity_poly.pdbx_strand_id
1 'polypeptide(L)'
;MNPKLFCLLCALASVVVGSAHAHQQSALPPIHIVVVGVDGLSPDGIRQASTPNLDALMEQGASSFSARAVLPTSSSPNWASMINGAGPEQHGIISNAWQ
;
A
#
# COMPACT_ATOMS: atom_id res chain seq x y z
N MET A 1 7.75 8.17 -67.70
CA MET A 1 7.18 7.85 -66.37
C MET A 1 6.76 9.16 -65.71
N ASN A 2 5.52 9.30 -65.28
CA ASN A 2 4.91 10.61 -64.95
C ASN A 2 5.31 11.09 -63.54
N PRO A 3 5.91 12.29 -63.37
CA PRO A 3 6.42 12.77 -62.07
C PRO A 3 5.34 12.89 -60.99
N LYS A 4 4.07 13.03 -61.39
CA LYS A 4 2.91 13.03 -60.46
C LYS A 4 2.65 11.65 -59.84
N LEU A 5 3.01 10.57 -60.53
CA LEU A 5 2.83 9.19 -60.05
C LEU A 5 3.90 8.82 -59.01
N PHE A 6 5.09 9.42 -59.10
CA PHE A 6 6.19 9.23 -58.15
C PHE A 6 5.90 9.91 -56.80
N CYS A 7 5.38 11.15 -56.81
CA CYS A 7 5.00 11.85 -55.57
C CYS A 7 3.87 11.16 -54.79
N LEU A 8 2.90 10.54 -55.48
CA LEU A 8 1.78 9.85 -54.83
C LEU A 8 2.23 8.56 -54.12
N LEU A 9 3.20 7.85 -54.70
CA LEU A 9 3.78 6.63 -54.12
C LEU A 9 4.66 6.94 -52.89
N CYS A 10 5.39 8.06 -52.90
CA CYS A 10 6.17 8.50 -51.73
C CYS A 10 5.27 8.96 -50.57
N ALA A 11 4.12 9.58 -50.84
CA ALA A 11 3.20 10.06 -49.80
C ALA A 11 2.47 8.91 -49.05
N LEU A 12 2.23 7.78 -49.72
CA LEU A 12 1.59 6.60 -49.11
C LEU A 12 2.56 5.78 -48.25
N ALA A 13 3.86 5.82 -48.50
CA ALA A 13 4.87 5.11 -47.71
C ALA A 13 5.10 5.72 -46.31
N SER A 14 4.86 7.02 -46.15
CA SER A 14 5.07 7.74 -44.87
C SER A 14 3.99 7.45 -43.82
N VAL A 15 2.81 6.97 -44.23
CA VAL A 15 1.67 6.70 -43.32
C VAL A 15 1.80 5.35 -42.62
N VAL A 16 2.59 4.42 -43.15
CA VAL A 16 2.66 3.03 -42.63
C VAL A 16 3.72 2.85 -41.52
N VAL A 17 4.68 3.77 -41.37
CA VAL A 17 5.82 3.59 -40.43
C VAL A 17 5.57 4.25 -39.05
N GLY A 18 4.45 4.97 -38.87
CA GLY A 18 4.17 5.75 -37.66
C GLY A 18 3.69 4.95 -36.43
N SER A 19 3.42 3.65 -36.54
CA SER A 19 2.68 2.90 -35.51
C SER A 19 3.47 1.75 -34.90
N ALA A 20 4.69 2.00 -34.41
CA ALA A 20 5.40 1.00 -33.59
C ALA A 20 6.50 1.59 -32.69
N HIS A 21 6.34 2.80 -32.16
CA HIS A 21 7.08 3.18 -30.95
C HIS A 21 6.21 2.87 -29.74
N ALA A 22 6.13 1.58 -29.41
CA ALA A 22 5.68 1.17 -28.09
C ALA A 22 6.69 1.75 -27.09
N HIS A 23 6.33 2.87 -26.47
CA HIS A 23 7.08 3.41 -25.34
C HIS A 23 7.03 2.36 -24.23
N GLN A 24 8.11 1.59 -24.08
CA GLN A 24 8.29 0.75 -22.89
C GLN A 24 8.44 1.70 -21.70
N GLN A 25 7.31 2.01 -21.07
CA GLN A 25 7.31 2.56 -19.73
C GLN A 25 7.85 1.44 -18.82
N SER A 26 9.11 1.52 -18.43
CA SER A 26 9.64 0.66 -17.36
C SER A 26 8.81 0.93 -16.11
N ALA A 27 8.04 -0.07 -15.68
CA ALA A 27 7.28 0.03 -14.44
C ALA A 27 8.26 0.30 -13.28
N LEU A 28 7.91 1.24 -12.41
CA LEU A 28 8.67 1.43 -11.17
C LEU A 28 8.67 0.09 -10.41
N PRO A 29 9.77 -0.25 -9.71
CA PRO A 29 9.79 -1.42 -8.86
C PRO A 29 8.64 -1.34 -7.85
N PRO A 30 7.98 -2.47 -7.52
CA PRO A 30 6.87 -2.46 -6.59
C PRO A 30 7.34 -1.95 -5.22
N ILE A 31 6.50 -1.13 -4.59
CA ILE A 31 6.69 -0.73 -3.20
C ILE A 31 6.15 -1.85 -2.32
N HIS A 32 6.98 -2.38 -1.43
CA HIS A 32 6.59 -3.39 -0.46
C HIS A 32 6.24 -2.74 0.88
N ILE A 33 5.11 -3.13 1.47
CA ILE A 33 4.69 -2.69 2.80
C ILE A 33 4.73 -3.91 3.72
N VAL A 34 5.39 -3.78 4.87
CA VAL A 34 5.42 -4.79 5.92
C VAL A 34 4.67 -4.24 7.12
N VAL A 35 3.65 -4.98 7.57
CA VAL A 35 2.91 -4.66 8.80
C VAL A 35 3.37 -5.62 9.89
N VAL A 36 4.01 -5.09 10.92
CA VAL A 36 4.40 -5.82 12.13
C VAL A 36 3.53 -5.34 13.27
N GLY A 37 2.91 -6.25 14.01
CA GLY A 37 2.19 -5.89 15.22
C GLY A 37 2.50 -6.85 16.36
N VAL A 38 2.39 -6.32 17.58
CA VAL A 38 2.68 -7.02 18.84
C VAL A 38 1.39 -6.99 19.65
N ASP A 39 0.81 -8.18 19.88
CA ASP A 39 -0.45 -8.28 20.64
C ASP A 39 -0.22 -7.88 22.11
N GLY A 40 -1.20 -7.19 22.71
CA GLY A 40 -1.15 -6.75 24.10
C GLY A 40 -0.05 -5.72 24.43
N LEU A 41 0.53 -5.03 23.44
CA LEU A 41 1.58 -4.05 23.68
C LEU A 41 1.04 -2.77 24.36
N SER A 42 1.28 -2.64 25.66
CA SER A 42 0.84 -1.49 26.46
C SER A 42 1.70 -0.24 26.20
N PRO A 43 1.10 0.94 25.95
CA PRO A 43 1.80 2.23 25.93
C PRO A 43 2.62 2.51 27.18
N ASP A 44 2.10 2.12 28.36
CA ASP A 44 2.82 2.27 29.62
C ASP A 44 4.00 1.30 29.75
N GLY A 45 3.88 0.12 29.15
CA GLY A 45 4.96 -0.86 29.06
C GLY A 45 6.14 -0.33 28.25
N ILE A 46 5.87 0.28 27.09
CA ILE A 46 6.90 0.93 26.27
C ILE A 46 7.60 2.05 27.05
N ARG A 47 6.84 2.90 27.76
CA ARG A 47 7.41 4.01 28.54
C ARG A 47 8.33 3.58 29.68
N GLN A 48 8.11 2.38 30.24
CA GLN A 48 8.83 1.89 31.41
C GLN A 48 9.99 0.95 31.06
N ALA A 49 9.91 0.27 29.93
CA ALA A 49 10.91 -0.70 29.50
C ALA A 49 12.07 -0.03 28.76
N SER A 50 13.22 -0.71 28.72
CA SER A 50 14.30 -0.34 27.80
C SER A 50 14.03 -1.00 26.45
N THR A 51 13.68 -0.20 25.43
CA THR A 51 13.28 -0.68 24.10
C THR A 51 14.09 -0.03 22.98
N PRO A 52 15.43 -0.13 22.98
CA PRO A 52 16.29 0.70 22.11
C PRO A 52 15.97 0.62 20.61
N ASN A 53 15.54 -0.55 20.12
CA ASN A 53 15.14 -0.71 18.71
C ASN A 53 13.79 -0.04 18.40
N LEU A 54 12.83 -0.11 19.33
CA LEU A 54 11.53 0.54 19.17
C LEU A 54 11.66 2.06 19.33
N ASP A 55 12.50 2.50 20.28
CA ASP A 55 12.80 3.91 20.52
C ASP A 55 13.40 4.55 19.26
N ALA A 56 14.36 3.89 18.63
CA ALA A 56 14.94 4.33 17.36
C ALA A 56 13.90 4.38 16.22
N LEU A 57 12.99 3.42 16.14
CA LEU A 57 11.90 3.43 15.15
C LEU A 57 10.93 4.61 15.36
N MET A 58 10.64 4.93 16.62
CA MET A 58 9.77 6.05 16.97
C MET A 58 10.43 7.40 16.68
N GLU A 59 11.73 7.54 16.93
CA GLU A 59 12.50 8.76 16.68
C GLU A 59 12.71 9.02 15.18
N GLN A 60 12.96 7.97 14.40
CA GLN A 60 13.20 8.08 12.95
C GLN A 60 11.92 8.04 12.11
N GLY A 61 10.78 7.81 12.73
CA GLY A 61 9.50 7.60 12.07
C GLY A 61 8.39 8.51 12.62
N ALA A 62 7.16 7.99 12.59
CA ALA A 62 6.00 8.64 13.19
C ALA A 62 5.38 7.70 14.22
N SER A 63 5.03 8.23 15.39
CA SER A 63 4.47 7.45 16.49
C SER A 63 3.40 8.25 17.24
N SER A 64 2.49 7.54 17.94
CA SER A 64 1.48 8.16 18.80
C SER A 64 1.17 7.27 20.00
N PHE A 65 1.17 7.88 21.18
CA PHE A 65 0.72 7.25 22.43
C PHE A 65 -0.78 7.49 22.72
N SER A 66 -1.48 8.22 21.86
CA SER A 66 -2.90 8.52 22.02
C SER A 66 -3.81 7.64 21.16
N ALA A 67 -3.26 6.69 20.41
CA ALA A 67 -4.03 5.71 19.65
C ALA A 67 -4.91 4.86 20.60
N ARG A 68 -6.13 4.55 20.19
CA ARG A 68 -7.10 3.80 20.99
C ARG A 68 -7.56 2.56 20.27
N ALA A 69 -7.64 1.46 21.02
CA ALA A 69 -8.32 0.23 20.60
C ALA A 69 -9.81 0.47 20.37
N VAL A 70 -10.41 -0.35 19.51
CA VAL A 70 -11.87 -0.48 19.42
C VAL A 70 -12.41 -1.30 20.59
N LEU A 71 -13.72 -1.24 20.82
CA LEU A 71 -14.41 -2.08 21.80
C LEU A 71 -15.09 -3.28 21.11
N PRO A 72 -15.03 -4.49 21.70
CA PRO A 72 -14.25 -4.85 22.88
C PRO A 72 -12.75 -4.83 22.60
N THR A 73 -11.93 -4.57 23.63
CA THR A 73 -10.45 -4.60 23.53
C THR A 73 -9.93 -6.04 23.51
N SER A 74 -10.37 -6.81 22.52
CA SER A 74 -10.03 -8.22 22.28
C SER A 74 -9.25 -8.32 20.96
N SER A 75 -8.36 -9.31 20.86
CA SER A 75 -7.44 -9.46 19.72
C SER A 75 -8.16 -9.49 18.36
N SER A 76 -9.03 -10.48 18.09
CA SER A 76 -9.66 -10.65 16.78
C SER A 76 -10.45 -9.41 16.32
N PRO A 77 -11.28 -8.77 17.18
CA PRO A 77 -11.94 -7.51 16.82
C PRO A 77 -10.96 -6.38 16.48
N ASN A 78 -9.90 -6.18 17.27
CA ASN A 78 -8.95 -5.07 17.04
C ASN A 78 -8.07 -5.27 15.80
N TRP A 79 -7.57 -6.50 15.58
CA TRP A 79 -6.83 -6.83 14.36
C TRP A 79 -7.70 -6.64 13.13
N ALA A 80 -8.96 -7.08 13.18
CA ALA A 80 -9.91 -6.85 12.10
C ALA A 80 -10.14 -5.36 11.86
N SER A 81 -10.33 -4.55 12.90
CA SER A 81 -10.52 -3.11 12.73
C SER A 81 -9.29 -2.42 12.12
N MET A 82 -8.07 -2.80 12.52
CA MET A 82 -6.83 -2.23 11.96
C MET A 82 -6.67 -2.53 10.47
N ILE A 83 -7.02 -3.75 10.03
CA ILE A 83 -6.87 -4.17 8.64
C ILE A 83 -8.02 -3.66 7.75
N ASN A 84 -9.25 -3.63 8.27
CA ASN A 84 -10.43 -3.22 7.50
C ASN A 84 -10.69 -1.70 7.55
N GLY A 85 -10.10 -0.98 8.52
CA GLY A 85 -10.36 0.45 8.73
C GLY A 85 -11.77 0.76 9.22
N ALA A 86 -12.42 -0.18 9.89
CA ALA A 86 -13.83 -0.13 10.28
C ALA A 86 -14.01 -0.69 11.71
N GLY A 87 -15.08 -0.31 12.42
CA GLY A 87 -15.38 -0.86 13.75
C GLY A 87 -16.02 -2.25 13.69
N PRO A 88 -16.06 -2.99 14.81
CA PRO A 88 -16.70 -4.32 14.88
C PRO A 88 -18.16 -4.35 14.42
N GLU A 89 -18.88 -3.25 14.59
CA GLU A 89 -20.24 -3.05 14.10
C GLU A 89 -20.37 -3.08 12.57
N GLN A 90 -19.27 -2.84 11.84
CA GLN A 90 -19.24 -2.85 10.38
C GLN A 90 -18.61 -4.15 9.82
N HIS A 91 -17.50 -4.63 10.39
CA HIS A 91 -16.82 -5.83 9.88
C HIS A 91 -17.30 -7.15 10.51
N GLY A 92 -18.12 -7.10 11.56
CA GLY A 92 -18.80 -8.27 12.15
C GLY A 92 -17.93 -9.19 13.01
N ILE A 93 -16.63 -8.93 13.15
CA ILE A 93 -15.72 -9.71 14.01
C ILE A 93 -15.78 -9.13 15.42
N ILE A 94 -16.67 -9.69 16.24
CA ILE A 94 -17.01 -9.15 17.57
C ILE A 94 -16.38 -9.91 18.75
N SER A 95 -15.75 -11.06 18.51
CA SER A 95 -15.15 -11.86 19.58
C SER A 95 -13.95 -12.68 19.11
N ASN A 96 -13.16 -13.19 20.06
CA ASN A 96 -12.10 -14.17 19.79
C ASN A 96 -12.62 -15.62 19.72
N ALA A 97 -13.90 -15.86 20.07
CA ALA A 97 -14.45 -17.21 20.04
C ALA A 97 -14.43 -17.73 18.60
N TRP A 98 -13.96 -18.95 18.44
CA TRP A 98 -14.06 -19.69 17.19
C TRP A 98 -15.48 -20.24 17.05
N GLN A 99 -16.00 -20.24 15.83
CA GLN A 99 -17.21 -20.98 15.44
C GLN A 99 -16.87 -21.93 14.30
#